data_AF-A0A382QMJ7-F1
#
_entry.id   AF-A0A382QMJ7-F1
#
_cell.length_a   1.000
_cell.length_b   1.000
_cell.length_c   1.000
_cell.angle_alpha   90.00
_cell.angle_beta   90.00
_cell.angle_gamma   90.00
#
_symmetry.space_group_name_H-M   'P 1'
#
loop_
_entity.id
_entity.type
_entity.pdbx_description
1 polymer ?
#
loop_
_entity_poly.entity_id
_entity_poly.type
_entity_poly.pdbx_seq_one_letter_code
_entity_poly.pdbx_strand_id
1 'polypeptide(L)'
;MVVIALAALLAGYAVPNFTALFTSPQENEYQHLTKVLRMLRTDAVLRSKAYCLSFDLKEQKLIPGMIGPEGCGDGENQEEDWPKWLMEHQFPEELVLQDAR
;
A
#
# COMPACT_ATOMS: atom_id res chain seq x y z
N MET A 1 10.47 29.81 -30.31
CA MET A 1 9.56 28.83 -29.69
C MET A 1 10.24 27.54 -29.23
N VAL A 2 11.29 27.05 -29.91
CA VAL A 2 12.01 25.80 -29.53
C VAL A 2 12.65 25.87 -28.12
N VAL A 3 13.21 27.03 -27.74
CA VAL A 3 13.87 27.22 -26.44
C VAL A 3 12.89 27.11 -25.26
N ILE A 4 11.65 27.56 -25.43
CA ILE A 4 10.61 27.52 -24.40
C ILE A 4 10.11 26.08 -24.21
N ALA A 5 9.93 25.34 -25.31
CA ALA A 5 9.56 23.93 -25.26
C ALA A 5 10.65 23.07 -24.58
N LEU A 6 11.92 23.38 -24.84
CA LEU A 6 13.05 22.67 -24.24
C LEU A 6 13.17 22.95 -22.73
N ALA A 7 12.95 24.20 -22.30
CA ALA A 7 12.92 24.56 -20.88
C ALA A 7 11.76 23.88 -20.12
N ALA A 8 10.59 23.77 -20.75
CA ALA A 8 9.43 23.06 -20.16
C ALA A 8 9.67 21.54 -20.04
N LEU A 9 10.29 20.93 -21.06
CA LEU A 9 10.69 19.51 -21.02
C LEU A 9 11.71 19.23 -19.91
N LEU A 10 12.70 20.12 -19.73
CA LEU A 10 13.71 19.98 -18.69
C LEU A 10 13.15 20.25 -17.28
N ALA A 11 12.21 21.18 -17.14
CA ALA A 11 11.52 21.44 -15.87
C ALA A 11 10.60 20.26 -15.48
N GLY A 12 9.93 19.63 -16.45
CA GLY A 12 9.16 18.41 -16.22
C GLY A 12 10.01 17.20 -15.82
N TYR A 13 11.27 17.17 -16.26
CA TYR A 13 12.24 16.13 -15.88
C TYR A 13 12.84 16.35 -14.48
N ALA A 14 12.86 17.60 -14.01
CA ALA A 14 13.47 17.99 -12.75
C ALA A 14 12.57 17.82 -11.51
N VAL A 15 11.28 17.50 -11.68
CA VAL A 15 10.37 17.34 -10.54
C VAL A 15 9.79 15.93 -10.52
N PRO A 16 10.47 14.99 -9.83
CA PRO A 16 10.04 13.60 -9.76
C PRO A 16 8.75 13.37 -8.95
N ASN A 17 8.11 14.42 -8.42
CA ASN A 17 7.02 14.30 -7.44
C ASN A 17 5.78 15.19 -7.68
N PHE A 18 5.61 15.81 -8.86
CA PHE A 18 4.36 16.55 -9.11
C PHE A 18 3.14 15.64 -9.12
N THR A 19 3.27 14.39 -9.56
CA THR A 19 2.19 13.40 -9.52
C THR A 19 1.71 13.14 -8.09
N ALA A 20 2.61 13.13 -7.11
CA ALA A 20 2.27 12.98 -5.69
C ALA A 20 1.33 14.10 -5.18
N LEU A 21 1.41 15.30 -5.76
CA LEU A 21 0.56 16.45 -5.43
C LEU A 21 -0.84 16.37 -6.06
N PHE A 22 -1.06 15.48 -7.03
CA PHE A 22 -2.33 15.30 -7.73
C PHE A 22 -2.90 13.88 -7.61
N THR A 23 -2.18 12.95 -6.98
CA THR A 23 -2.72 11.63 -6.63
C THR A 23 -3.86 11.80 -5.63
N SER A 24 -5.04 11.35 -6.02
CA SER A 24 -6.16 11.27 -5.08
C SER A 24 -5.79 10.31 -3.92
N PRO A 25 -6.41 10.48 -2.73
CA PRO A 25 -6.25 9.53 -1.64
C PRO A 25 -6.50 8.09 -2.10
N GLN A 26 -7.49 7.89 -2.98
CA GLN A 26 -7.84 6.58 -3.55
C GLN A 26 -6.70 5.95 -4.35
N GLU A 27 -6.03 6.73 -5.21
CA GLU A 27 -4.91 6.22 -6.01
C GLU A 27 -3.70 5.90 -5.13
N ASN A 28 -3.45 6.71 -4.09
CA ASN A 28 -2.37 6.44 -3.13
C ASN A 28 -2.63 5.13 -2.36
N GLU A 29 -3.85 4.94 -1.85
CA GLU A 29 -4.24 3.70 -1.17
C GLU A 29 -4.21 2.49 -2.11
N TYR A 30 -4.63 2.65 -3.36
CA TYR A 30 -4.54 1.59 -4.36
C TYR A 30 -3.08 1.18 -4.62
N GLN A 31 -2.16 2.15 -4.73
CA GLN A 31 -0.74 1.88 -4.91
C GLN A 31 -0.12 1.23 -3.68
N HIS A 32 -0.47 1.68 -2.47
CA HIS A 32 -0.05 1.05 -1.22
C HIS A 32 -0.50 -0.42 -1.14
N LEU A 33 -1.79 -0.69 -1.35
CA LEU A 33 -2.34 -2.05 -1.34
C LEU A 33 -1.67 -2.93 -2.41
N THR A 34 -1.46 -2.40 -3.62
CA THR A 34 -0.76 -3.12 -4.69
C THR A 34 0.68 -3.49 -4.29
N LYS A 35 1.37 -2.57 -3.61
CA LYS A 35 2.73 -2.80 -3.10
C LYS A 35 2.76 -3.88 -2.01
N VAL A 36 1.83 -3.82 -1.06
CA VAL A 36 1.65 -4.83 0.00
C VAL A 36 1.40 -6.21 -0.61
N LEU A 37 0.39 -6.33 -1.48
CA LEU A 37 0.05 -7.59 -2.15
C LEU A 37 1.21 -8.17 -2.95
N ARG A 38 1.96 -7.31 -3.67
CA ARG A 38 3.12 -7.75 -4.45
C ARG A 38 4.21 -8.33 -3.56
N MET A 39 4.50 -7.68 -2.43
CA MET A 39 5.51 -8.15 -1.48
C MET A 39 5.08 -9.49 -0.88
N LEU A 40 3.88 -9.55 -0.27
CA LEU A 40 3.39 -10.76 0.38
C LEU A 40 3.32 -11.95 -0.58
N ARG A 41 2.85 -11.72 -1.82
CA ARG A 41 2.85 -12.75 -2.87
C ARG A 41 4.25 -13.25 -3.20
N THR A 42 5.20 -12.32 -3.36
CA THR A 42 6.58 -12.69 -3.71
C THR A 42 7.20 -13.49 -2.58
N ASP A 43 7.04 -13.04 -1.34
CA ASP A 43 7.59 -13.73 -0.18
C ASP A 43 6.91 -15.09 0.05
N ALA A 44 5.59 -15.20 -0.15
CA ALA A 44 4.85 -16.47 -0.08
C ALA A 44 5.46 -17.54 -0.99
N VAL A 45 5.77 -17.16 -2.23
CA VAL A 45 6.37 -18.06 -3.22
C VAL A 45 7.80 -18.45 -2.84
N LEU A 46 8.59 -17.50 -2.32
CA LEU A 46 9.99 -17.72 -1.99
C LEU A 46 10.17 -18.53 -0.69
N ARG A 47 9.36 -18.26 0.33
CA ARG A 47 9.49 -18.85 1.67
C ARG A 47 8.52 -20.00 1.92
N SER A 48 7.64 -20.29 0.97
CA SER A 48 6.57 -21.29 1.12
C SER A 48 5.70 -21.06 2.38
N LYS A 49 5.46 -19.79 2.70
CA LYS A 49 4.61 -19.33 3.81
C LYS A 49 3.27 -18.83 3.29
N ALA A 50 2.24 -18.91 4.13
CA ALA A 50 0.93 -18.37 3.84
C ALA A 50 0.73 -17.05 4.59
N TYR A 51 0.29 -16.03 3.85
CA TYR A 51 0.01 -14.69 4.35
C TYR A 51 -1.46 -14.35 4.16
N CYS A 52 -1.92 -13.36 4.91
CA CYS A 52 -3.26 -12.84 4.82
C CYS A 52 -3.29 -11.33 5.04
N LEU A 53 -4.42 -10.74 4.68
CA LEU A 53 -4.72 -9.32 4.83
C LEU A 53 -6.09 -9.21 5.50
N SER A 54 -6.11 -8.68 6.71
CA SER A 54 -7.33 -8.36 7.44
C SER A 54 -7.70 -6.89 7.21
N PHE A 55 -8.99 -6.63 7.07
CA PHE A 55 -9.55 -5.28 6.98
C PHE A 55 -10.45 -5.05 8.18
N ASP A 56 -10.04 -4.15 9.08
CA ASP A 56 -10.87 -3.73 10.20
C ASP A 56 -11.77 -2.57 9.75
N LEU A 57 -13.05 -2.86 9.52
CA LEU A 57 -14.04 -1.88 9.10
C LEU A 57 -14.42 -0.89 10.23
N LYS A 58 -14.20 -1.26 11.49
CA LYS A 58 -14.54 -0.41 12.64
C LYS A 58 -13.44 0.61 12.88
N GLU A 59 -12.20 0.14 12.89
CA GLU A 59 -11.01 0.98 13.10
C GLU A 59 -10.47 1.58 11.79
N GLN A 60 -11.01 1.17 10.64
CA GLN A 60 -10.62 1.66 9.30
C GLN A 60 -9.15 1.37 8.98
N LYS A 61 -8.74 0.12 9.13
CA LYS A 61 -7.33 -0.31 9.02
C LYS A 61 -7.14 -1.52 8.12
N LEU A 62 -5.97 -1.58 7.50
CA LEU A 62 -5.41 -2.75 6.85
C LEU A 62 -4.37 -3.38 7.79
N ILE A 63 -4.48 -4.68 8.04
CA ILE A 63 -3.56 -5.42 8.89
C ILE A 63 -3.01 -6.63 8.11
N PRO A 64 -1.79 -6.53 7.57
CA PRO A 64 -1.09 -7.67 6.98
C PRO A 64 -0.61 -8.65 8.07
N GLY A 65 -0.54 -9.95 7.77
CA GLY A 65 -0.02 -10.94 8.71
C GLY A 65 0.20 -12.32 8.07
N MET A 66 0.79 -13.24 8.83
CA MET A 66 0.84 -14.66 8.47
C MET A 66 -0.47 -15.38 8.84
N ILE A 67 -0.83 -16.40 8.05
CA ILE A 67 -1.92 -17.32 8.41
C ILE A 67 -1.41 -18.22 9.53
N GLY A 68 -2.00 -18.07 10.71
CA GLY A 68 -1.75 -18.91 11.87
C GLY A 68 -2.74 -20.09 11.96
N PRO A 69 -2.67 -20.89 13.03
CA PRO A 69 -3.58 -22.02 13.27
C PRO A 69 -5.06 -21.59 13.33
N GLU A 70 -5.31 -20.40 13.89
CA GLU A 70 -6.64 -19.80 14.05
C GLU A 70 -7.09 -18.99 12.81
N GLY A 71 -6.30 -18.99 11.73
CA GLY A 71 -6.57 -18.24 10.51
C GLY A 71 -5.82 -16.91 10.42
N CYS A 72 -6.44 -15.91 9.79
CA CYS A 72 -5.86 -14.58 9.69
C CYS A 72 -6.10 -13.81 11.00
N GLY A 73 -5.03 -13.55 11.74
CA GLY A 73 -5.11 -12.85 13.02
C GLY A 73 -5.14 -11.33 12.89
N ASP A 74 -5.33 -10.66 14.03
CA ASP A 74 -5.50 -9.20 14.14
C ASP A 74 -4.15 -8.46 14.20
N GLY A 75 -3.10 -9.01 13.57
CA GLY A 75 -1.75 -8.45 13.56
C GLY A 75 -0.74 -9.16 14.47
N GLU A 76 -1.17 -10.14 15.27
CA GLU A 76 -0.27 -10.93 16.15
C GLU A 76 0.76 -11.78 15.37
N ASN A 77 0.54 -11.97 14.07
CA ASN A 77 1.36 -12.81 13.20
C ASN A 77 2.24 -12.00 12.22
N GLN A 78 2.67 -10.78 12.59
CA GLN A 78 3.63 -9.98 11.81
C GLN A 78 5.08 -10.34 12.18
N GLU A 79 6.01 -10.31 11.21
CA GLU A 79 7.44 -10.50 11.50
C GLU A 79 8.08 -9.16 11.93
N GLU A 80 8.97 -9.18 12.94
CA GLU A 80 9.61 -7.96 13.47
C GLU A 80 10.45 -7.20 12.42
N ASP A 81 10.97 -7.91 11.41
CA ASP A 81 11.84 -7.37 10.36
C ASP A 81 11.07 -6.79 9.16
N TRP A 82 9.74 -6.83 9.19
CA TRP A 82 8.94 -6.25 8.11
C TRP A 82 9.16 -4.74 8.00
N PRO A 83 9.20 -4.22 6.77
CA PRO A 83 9.33 -2.79 6.59
C PRO A 83 8.06 -2.09 7.10
N LYS A 84 8.22 -0.91 7.71
CA LYS A 84 7.10 -0.17 8.33
C LYS A 84 5.88 0.03 7.44
N TRP A 85 6.06 0.17 6.13
CA TRP A 85 4.96 0.34 5.17
C TRP A 85 4.14 -0.93 4.94
N LEU A 86 4.62 -2.09 5.38
CA LEU A 86 3.94 -3.39 5.33
C LEU A 86 3.25 -3.74 6.66
N MET A 87 3.45 -2.94 7.70
CA MET A 87 2.77 -3.12 8.98
C MET A 87 1.32 -2.61 8.90
N GLU A 88 0.65 -2.54 10.05
CA GLU A 88 -0.67 -1.93 10.18
C GLU A 88 -0.71 -0.55 9.50
N HIS A 89 -1.73 -0.35 8.66
CA HIS A 89 -1.94 0.88 7.92
C HIS A 89 -3.35 1.41 8.17
N GLN A 90 -3.41 2.66 8.63
CA GLN A 90 -4.66 3.39 8.86
C GLN A 90 -5.09 4.04 7.55
N PHE A 91 -6.33 3.80 7.11
CA PHE A 91 -6.87 4.50 5.96
C PHE A 91 -7.11 5.98 6.28
N PRO A 92 -6.92 6.88 5.29
CA PRO A 92 -7.15 8.30 5.47
C PRO A 92 -8.65 8.58 5.67
N GLU A 93 -8.99 9.61 6.46
CA GLU A 93 -10.37 9.91 6.88
C GLU A 93 -11.33 10.19 5.72
N GLU A 94 -10.79 10.59 4.55
CA GLU A 94 -11.56 10.82 3.33
C GLU A 94 -12.08 9.52 2.68
N LEU A 95 -11.60 8.36 3.15
CA LEU A 95 -11.97 7.04 2.65
C LEU A 95 -12.64 6.21 3.75
N VAL A 96 -13.64 5.44 3.34
CA VAL A 96 -14.38 4.55 4.23
C VAL A 96 -14.36 3.15 3.63
N LEU A 97 -13.68 2.23 4.31
CA LEU A 97 -13.80 0.80 4.08
C LEU A 97 -15.23 0.36 4.39
N GLN A 98 -15.75 -0.46 3.49
CA GLN A 98 -17.08 -1.04 3.58
C GLN A 98 -17.06 -2.44 2.96
N ASP A 99 -18.00 -3.29 3.38
CA ASP A 99 -18.18 -4.58 2.75
C ASP A 99 -18.52 -4.43 1.26
N ALA A 100 -17.97 -5.33 0.46
CA ALA A 100 -18.37 -5.49 -0.92
C ALA A 100 -19.81 -6.05 -0.96
N ARG A 101 -20.72 -5.32 -1.62
CA ARG A 101 -22.10 -5.77 -1.83
C ARG A 101 -22.22 -6.76 -2.97
#